data_AF-A0A8T3PNN7-F1
#
_entry.id   AF-A0A8T3PNN7-F1
#
_cell.length_a   1.000
_cell.length_b   1.000
_cell.length_c   1.000
_cell.angle_alpha   90.00
_cell.angle_beta   90.00
_cell.angle_gamma   90.00
#
_symmetry.space_group_name_H-M   'P 1'
#
loop_
_entity.id
_entity.type
_entity.pdbx_description
1 polymer ?
#
loop_
_entity_poly.entity_id
_entity_poly.type
_entity_poly.pdbx_seq_one_letter_code
_entity_poly.pdbx_strand_id
1 'polypeptide(L)'
;MRQVILNSFRPSPPKVNEPRVWPWIYGDAFGSFSDASPGNNLALPSVQQAVLRRWADGDFVNDWPPATPPPMSLAKVPLAQQPAMLDKAALHFCLADAFHPGCEMTWPMRHASLYEKPFRIRRRPPGQPEPDYGNSLNQQIALEPGGPLYAQGPGDISRWMALPWQGDTAFCRSGYDPDYDPYLPTFWPARVPNQVLTEEDYLTVINTALPRAARIAAFNHRPDWLRAIMKGPAPTVMMRMIAQFGAMGIVEARKGIANDPDFPAVIFVESLAASPLKAAAMQVSRFLAAPQRPLSRTELAGWESEEQYEEFRRIRVRPR
;
A
#
# COMPACT_ATOMS: atom_id res chain seq x y z
N MET A 1 -21.21 -21.24 2.74
CA MET A 1 -19.77 -20.93 2.61
C MET A 1 -19.50 -19.58 1.95
N ARG A 2 -19.94 -19.32 0.71
CA ARG A 2 -19.67 -18.03 0.02
C ARG A 2 -20.18 -16.78 0.76
N GLN A 3 -21.38 -16.86 1.34
CA GLN A 3 -21.94 -15.78 2.16
C GLN A 3 -21.06 -15.41 3.36
N VAL A 4 -20.40 -16.40 3.97
CA VAL A 4 -19.49 -16.17 5.10
C VAL A 4 -18.30 -15.34 4.66
N ILE A 5 -17.72 -15.66 3.49
CA ILE A 5 -16.60 -14.90 2.90
C ILE A 5 -17.03 -13.46 2.60
N LEU A 6 -18.20 -13.25 1.96
CA LEU A 6 -18.73 -11.90 1.73
C LEU A 6 -18.89 -11.11 3.04
N ASN A 7 -19.41 -11.75 4.09
CA ASN A 7 -19.62 -11.12 5.39
C ASN A 7 -18.31 -10.83 6.15
N SER A 8 -17.18 -11.40 5.73
CA SER A 8 -15.85 -11.06 6.28
C SER A 8 -15.31 -9.72 5.76
N PHE A 9 -15.84 -9.19 4.65
CA PHE A 9 -15.43 -7.90 4.10
C PHE A 9 -16.24 -6.75 4.69
N ARG A 10 -15.55 -5.63 4.93
CA ARG A 10 -16.12 -4.35 5.33
C ARG A 10 -17.05 -3.85 4.22
N PRO A 11 -18.33 -3.57 4.52
CA PRO A 11 -19.28 -3.11 3.53
C PRO A 11 -18.99 -1.68 3.07
N SER A 12 -19.43 -1.33 1.86
CA SER A 12 -19.42 0.03 1.33
C SER A 12 -20.86 0.56 1.13
N PRO A 13 -21.22 1.72 1.70
CA PRO A 13 -20.40 2.52 2.62
C PRO A 13 -20.27 1.85 4.01
N PRO A 14 -19.13 2.04 4.73
CA PRO A 14 -18.97 1.55 6.09
C PRO A 14 -19.84 2.38 7.05
N LYS A 15 -20.47 1.71 8.02
CA LYS A 15 -21.37 2.36 9.01
C LYS A 15 -20.76 2.48 10.41
N VAL A 16 -19.78 1.64 10.72
CA VAL A 16 -19.09 1.58 12.02
C VAL A 16 -17.60 1.45 11.78
N ASN A 17 -16.79 1.91 12.73
CA ASN A 17 -15.38 1.58 12.74
C ASN A 17 -15.20 0.14 13.24
N GLU A 18 -14.83 -0.78 12.34
CA GLU A 18 -14.54 -2.17 12.68
C GLU A 18 -13.19 -2.55 12.07
N PRO A 19 -12.08 -2.51 12.83
CA PRO A 19 -10.75 -2.84 12.32
C PRO A 19 -10.57 -4.34 12.06
N ARG A 20 -11.40 -5.22 12.64
CA ARG A 20 -11.21 -6.68 12.57
C ARG A 20 -11.71 -7.31 11.27
N VAL A 21 -12.50 -6.60 10.46
CA VAL A 21 -12.99 -7.10 9.16
C VAL A 21 -12.05 -6.75 8.01
N TRP A 22 -12.12 -7.51 6.92
CA TRP A 22 -11.24 -7.33 5.77
C TRP A 22 -11.63 -6.14 4.89
N PRO A 23 -10.67 -5.54 4.17
CA PRO A 23 -9.22 -5.71 4.34
C PRO A 23 -8.71 -5.03 5.62
N TRP A 24 -7.61 -5.55 6.18
CA TRP A 24 -6.89 -4.93 7.30
C TRP A 24 -5.98 -3.81 6.81
N ILE A 25 -6.59 -2.80 6.18
CA ILE A 25 -5.94 -1.65 5.58
C ILE A 25 -6.57 -0.38 6.17
N TYR A 26 -5.76 0.62 6.49
CA TYR A 26 -6.24 1.92 6.96
C TYR A 26 -7.10 2.61 5.90
N GLY A 27 -8.11 3.36 6.33
CA GLY A 27 -9.03 4.09 5.45
C GLY A 27 -8.71 5.59 5.33
N ASP A 28 -9.46 6.28 4.46
CA ASP A 28 -9.32 7.72 4.18
C ASP A 28 -9.44 8.63 5.41
N ALA A 29 -10.05 8.16 6.49
CA ALA A 29 -10.25 8.97 7.68
C ALA A 29 -9.16 8.78 8.76
N PHE A 30 -8.29 7.78 8.60
CA PHE A 30 -7.38 7.32 9.64
C PHE A 30 -6.48 8.44 10.17
N GLY A 31 -6.68 8.84 11.43
CA GLY A 31 -5.88 9.88 12.08
C GLY A 31 -6.24 11.32 11.72
N SER A 32 -7.17 11.53 10.78
CA SER A 32 -7.70 12.84 10.40
C SER A 32 -9.05 13.18 11.05
N PHE A 33 -9.80 12.16 11.46
CA PHE A 33 -11.12 12.25 12.10
C PHE A 33 -11.14 11.46 13.40
N SER A 34 -12.29 11.44 14.09
CA SER A 34 -12.44 10.72 15.35
C SER A 34 -12.12 9.23 15.22
N ASP A 35 -11.67 8.62 16.31
CA ASP A 35 -11.40 7.17 16.36
C ASP A 35 -12.64 6.32 16.07
N ALA A 36 -13.84 6.86 16.27
CA ALA A 36 -15.10 6.21 15.94
C ALA A 36 -15.47 6.28 14.44
N SER A 37 -14.73 7.02 13.61
CA SER A 37 -15.04 7.23 12.20
C SER A 37 -15.09 5.90 11.43
N PRO A 38 -16.20 5.58 10.74
CA PRO A 38 -16.30 4.38 9.91
C PRO A 38 -15.28 4.37 8.76
N GLY A 39 -14.73 5.53 8.39
CA GLY A 39 -13.71 5.67 7.35
C GLY A 39 -12.28 5.40 7.82
N ASN A 40 -12.05 5.04 9.09
CA ASN A 40 -10.71 4.75 9.62
C ASN A 40 -10.10 3.46 9.05
N ASN A 41 -10.94 2.58 8.48
CA ASN A 41 -10.52 1.35 7.84
C ASN A 41 -11.14 1.22 6.45
N LEU A 42 -10.38 0.69 5.49
CA LEU A 42 -10.73 0.66 4.08
C LEU A 42 -11.95 -0.24 3.82
N ALA A 43 -13.04 0.30 3.28
CA ALA A 43 -14.16 -0.51 2.81
C ALA A 43 -13.87 -1.15 1.45
N LEU A 44 -14.50 -2.28 1.15
CA LEU A 44 -14.43 -2.86 -0.20
C LEU A 44 -15.08 -1.88 -1.20
N PRO A 45 -14.39 -1.45 -2.27
CA PRO A 45 -14.98 -0.57 -3.29
C PRO A 45 -16.34 -1.10 -3.78
N SER A 46 -17.30 -0.20 -4.00
CA SER A 46 -18.71 -0.55 -4.27
C SER A 46 -18.89 -1.53 -5.44
N VAL A 47 -18.11 -1.36 -6.52
CA VAL A 47 -18.12 -2.27 -7.67
C VAL A 47 -17.59 -3.66 -7.31
N GLN A 48 -16.48 -3.74 -6.55
CA GLN A 48 -15.94 -5.02 -6.09
C GLN A 48 -16.90 -5.72 -5.13
N GLN A 49 -17.58 -4.96 -4.25
CA GLN A 49 -18.61 -5.50 -3.37
C GLN A 49 -19.80 -6.05 -4.15
N ALA A 50 -20.24 -5.36 -5.22
CA ALA A 50 -21.32 -5.83 -6.08
C ALA A 50 -20.93 -7.15 -6.78
N VAL A 51 -19.71 -7.25 -7.30
CA VAL A 51 -19.19 -8.49 -7.92
C VAL A 51 -19.14 -9.63 -6.89
N LEU A 52 -18.62 -9.37 -5.69
CA LEU A 52 -18.52 -10.38 -4.63
C LEU A 52 -19.90 -10.85 -4.14
N ARG A 53 -20.90 -9.95 -4.13
CA ARG A 53 -22.29 -10.30 -3.81
C ARG A 53 -22.90 -11.24 -4.85
N ARG A 54 -22.75 -10.92 -6.14
CA ARG A 54 -23.22 -11.80 -7.23
C ARG A 54 -22.60 -13.20 -7.12
N TRP A 55 -21.29 -13.27 -6.86
CA TRP A 55 -20.62 -14.54 -6.60
C TRP A 55 -21.22 -15.27 -5.38
N ALA A 56 -21.47 -14.57 -4.27
CA ALA A 56 -22.05 -15.17 -3.08
C ALA A 56 -23.44 -15.75 -3.36
N ASP A 57 -24.28 -15.01 -4.07
CA ASP A 57 -25.64 -15.37 -4.48
C ASP A 57 -25.68 -16.51 -5.52
N GLY A 58 -24.53 -16.87 -6.11
CA GLY A 58 -24.45 -17.89 -7.15
C GLY A 58 -24.74 -17.37 -8.57
N ASP A 59 -24.85 -16.06 -8.74
CA ASP A 59 -25.00 -15.38 -10.02
C ASP A 59 -23.63 -15.09 -10.65
N PHE A 60 -22.93 -16.16 -11.01
CA PHE A 60 -21.64 -16.09 -11.69
C PHE A 60 -21.45 -17.31 -12.61
N VAL A 61 -20.59 -17.15 -13.60
CA VAL A 61 -20.14 -18.27 -14.44
C VAL A 61 -18.92 -18.90 -13.77
N ASN A 62 -18.93 -20.21 -13.56
CA ASN A 62 -17.79 -20.93 -13.00
C ASN A 62 -16.76 -21.27 -14.09
N ASP A 63 -16.03 -20.26 -14.55
CA ASP A 63 -15.09 -20.33 -15.66
C ASP A 63 -13.61 -20.28 -15.22
N TRP A 64 -13.31 -20.56 -13.96
CA TRP A 64 -11.93 -20.65 -13.46
C TRP A 64 -11.42 -22.11 -13.42
N PRO A 65 -10.22 -22.41 -13.95
CA PRO A 65 -9.34 -21.50 -14.69
C PRO A 65 -9.91 -21.15 -16.07
N PRO A 66 -9.63 -19.94 -16.60
CA PRO A 66 -10.15 -19.53 -17.89
C PRO A 66 -9.68 -20.47 -18.99
N ALA A 67 -10.60 -20.88 -19.87
CA ALA A 67 -10.30 -21.75 -21.01
C ALA A 67 -9.21 -21.14 -21.92
N THR A 68 -9.23 -19.82 -22.06
CA THR A 68 -8.18 -19.04 -22.74
C THR A 68 -7.52 -18.13 -21.71
N PRO A 69 -6.23 -18.34 -21.39
CA PRO A 69 -5.48 -17.45 -20.50
C PRO A 69 -5.50 -16.00 -21.01
N PRO A 70 -5.55 -15.00 -20.12
CA PRO A 70 -5.45 -13.61 -20.54
C PRO A 70 -4.12 -13.35 -21.26
N PRO A 71 -4.09 -12.42 -22.24
CA PRO A 71 -2.89 -12.14 -23.01
C PRO A 71 -1.78 -11.55 -22.13
N MET A 72 -0.63 -12.23 -22.10
CA MET A 72 0.56 -11.82 -21.32
C MET A 72 1.41 -10.73 -22.00
N SER A 73 1.01 -10.26 -23.17
CA SER A 73 1.71 -9.24 -23.95
C SER A 73 0.74 -8.51 -24.87
N LEU A 74 0.99 -7.23 -25.15
CA LEU A 74 0.11 -6.42 -26.00
C LEU A 74 -0.12 -7.02 -27.40
N ALA A 75 0.90 -7.65 -28.00
CA ALA A 75 0.79 -8.30 -29.31
C ALA A 75 -0.22 -9.45 -29.36
N LYS A 76 -0.58 -10.03 -28.20
CA LYS A 76 -1.60 -11.08 -28.07
C LYS A 76 -3.00 -10.53 -27.81
N VAL A 77 -3.13 -9.22 -27.62
CA VAL A 77 -4.42 -8.53 -27.50
C VAL A 77 -4.93 -8.23 -28.91
N PRO A 78 -6.21 -8.53 -29.25
CA PRO A 78 -6.79 -8.17 -30.54
C PRO A 78 -6.54 -6.70 -30.88
N LEU A 79 -6.15 -6.40 -32.11
CA LEU A 79 -5.68 -5.06 -32.51
C LEU A 79 -6.65 -3.94 -32.10
N ALA A 80 -7.96 -4.15 -32.29
CA ALA A 80 -8.99 -3.18 -31.93
C ALA A 80 -9.09 -2.90 -30.41
N GLN A 81 -8.60 -3.82 -29.56
CA GLN A 81 -8.63 -3.70 -28.10
C GLN A 81 -7.31 -3.17 -27.52
N GLN A 82 -6.23 -3.12 -28.30
CA GLN A 82 -4.92 -2.70 -27.83
C GLN A 82 -4.91 -1.28 -27.23
N PRO A 83 -5.59 -0.26 -27.80
CA PRO A 83 -5.62 1.08 -27.19
C PRO A 83 -6.23 1.09 -25.79
N ALA A 84 -7.36 0.42 -25.59
CA ALA A 84 -7.99 0.33 -24.28
C ALA A 84 -7.15 -0.49 -23.28
N MET A 85 -6.43 -1.51 -23.77
CA MET A 85 -5.48 -2.24 -22.94
C MET A 85 -4.32 -1.36 -22.47
N LEU A 86 -3.81 -0.48 -23.34
CA LEU A 86 -2.75 0.47 -22.96
C LEU A 86 -3.23 1.45 -21.88
N ASP A 87 -4.45 1.98 -22.00
CA ASP A 87 -5.06 2.82 -20.97
C ASP A 87 -5.16 2.08 -19.63
N LYS A 88 -5.64 0.83 -19.66
CA LYS A 88 -5.75 -0.01 -18.46
C LYS A 88 -4.39 -0.32 -17.85
N ALA A 89 -3.42 -0.73 -18.66
CA ALA A 89 -2.09 -1.14 -18.22
C ALA A 89 -1.33 0.01 -17.55
N ALA A 90 -1.50 1.25 -18.03
CA ALA A 90 -0.88 2.43 -17.45
C ALA A 90 -1.31 2.70 -16.00
N LEU A 91 -2.55 2.35 -15.64
CA LEU A 91 -3.11 2.56 -14.30
C LEU A 91 -3.13 1.29 -13.44
N HIS A 92 -2.89 0.11 -14.04
CA HIS A 92 -3.09 -1.18 -13.39
C HIS A 92 -2.25 -1.38 -12.12
N PHE A 93 -1.07 -0.75 -12.08
CA PHE A 93 -0.12 -0.85 -10.98
C PHE A 93 -0.16 0.34 -10.02
N CYS A 94 -0.98 1.36 -10.31
CA CYS A 94 -1.19 2.47 -9.41
C CYS A 94 -2.08 2.03 -8.25
N LEU A 95 -1.80 2.57 -7.07
CA LEU A 95 -2.66 2.33 -5.92
C LEU A 95 -3.95 3.13 -6.04
N ALA A 96 -5.03 2.50 -5.60
CA ALA A 96 -6.31 3.13 -5.38
C ALA A 96 -6.76 2.77 -3.98
N ASP A 97 -7.27 3.77 -3.25
CA ASP A 97 -7.68 3.69 -1.85
C ASP A 97 -6.64 3.06 -0.87
N ALA A 98 -6.65 3.41 0.41
CA ALA A 98 -7.18 4.67 0.92
C ALA A 98 -6.52 5.88 0.22
N PHE A 99 -7.07 7.06 0.42
CA PHE A 99 -6.48 8.31 -0.03
C PHE A 99 -6.19 9.21 1.18
N HIS A 100 -4.95 9.13 1.70
CA HIS A 100 -4.53 9.82 2.94
C HIS A 100 -3.13 10.53 2.89
N PRO A 101 -2.77 11.32 1.85
CA PRO A 101 -3.03 11.12 0.42
C PRO A 101 -2.31 9.82 -0.05
N GLY A 102 -2.48 9.36 -1.30
CA GLY A 102 -2.00 8.03 -1.76
C GLY A 102 -0.50 7.91 -2.06
N CYS A 103 -0.14 7.10 -3.07
CA CYS A 103 1.23 6.99 -3.58
C CYS A 103 1.44 7.75 -4.89
N GLU A 104 0.87 7.29 -5.99
CA GLU A 104 1.05 7.93 -7.31
C GLU A 104 0.12 9.13 -7.51
N MET A 105 -1.13 9.00 -7.05
CA MET A 105 -2.23 9.97 -7.19
C MET A 105 -3.16 9.83 -5.97
N THR A 106 -4.21 10.65 -5.88
CA THR A 106 -5.11 10.64 -4.72
C THR A 106 -6.59 10.82 -5.09
N TRP A 107 -7.43 11.13 -4.10
CA TRP A 107 -8.89 11.17 -4.14
C TRP A 107 -9.52 11.89 -5.35
N PRO A 108 -8.95 12.94 -5.99
CA PRO A 108 -9.54 13.53 -7.21
C PRO A 108 -9.82 12.51 -8.30
N MET A 109 -8.99 11.47 -8.40
CA MET A 109 -9.12 10.41 -9.39
C MET A 109 -10.44 9.63 -9.31
N ARG A 110 -11.14 9.68 -8.15
CA ARG A 110 -12.44 9.01 -7.94
C ARG A 110 -13.65 9.89 -8.30
N HIS A 111 -13.44 11.12 -8.76
CA HIS A 111 -14.52 12.03 -9.11
C HIS A 111 -14.75 12.09 -10.62
N ALA A 112 -15.99 11.87 -11.04
CA ALA A 112 -16.38 11.89 -12.45
C ALA A 112 -16.15 13.26 -13.12
N SER A 113 -16.21 14.36 -12.35
CA SER A 113 -15.95 15.72 -12.84
C SER A 113 -14.55 15.90 -13.44
N LEU A 114 -13.56 15.13 -12.93
CA LEU A 114 -12.19 15.11 -13.43
C LEU A 114 -12.09 14.63 -14.89
N TYR A 115 -13.10 13.90 -15.37
CA TYR A 115 -13.09 13.24 -16.66
C TYR A 115 -14.07 13.91 -17.64
N GLU A 116 -13.66 14.00 -18.91
CA GLU A 116 -14.56 14.38 -20.01
C GLU A 116 -15.25 13.16 -20.65
N LYS A 117 -14.58 12.00 -20.59
CA LYS A 117 -15.02 10.69 -21.06
C LYS A 117 -14.38 9.62 -20.16
N PRO A 118 -14.87 8.36 -20.15
CA PRO A 118 -14.21 7.30 -19.40
C PRO A 118 -12.70 7.26 -19.66
N PHE A 119 -11.91 7.36 -18.59
CA PHE A 119 -10.44 7.37 -18.64
C PHE A 119 -9.82 8.49 -19.49
N ARG A 120 -10.52 9.63 -19.66
CA ARG A 120 -9.98 10.84 -20.32
C ARG A 120 -10.09 12.03 -19.38
N ILE A 121 -8.95 12.46 -18.84
CA ILE A 121 -8.87 13.62 -17.95
C ILE A 121 -9.27 14.88 -18.72
N ARG A 122 -10.18 15.65 -18.14
CA ARG A 122 -10.65 16.93 -18.65
C ARG A 122 -9.52 17.96 -18.60
N ARG A 123 -9.05 18.39 -19.77
CA ARG A 123 -7.93 19.33 -19.88
C ARG A 123 -8.38 20.77 -19.71
N ARG A 124 -7.57 21.57 -19.01
CA ARG A 124 -7.71 23.02 -18.97
C ARG A 124 -7.38 23.59 -20.37
N PRO A 125 -8.26 24.40 -20.99
CA PRO A 125 -7.98 25.01 -22.27
C PRO A 125 -6.72 25.89 -22.24
N PRO A 126 -5.95 25.97 -23.35
CA PRO A 126 -4.83 26.89 -23.45
C PRO A 126 -5.26 28.34 -23.16
N GLY A 127 -4.41 29.10 -22.46
CA GLY A 127 -4.66 30.50 -22.13
C GLY A 127 -5.65 30.73 -20.98
N GLN A 128 -6.20 29.67 -20.37
CA GLN A 128 -7.00 29.79 -19.15
C GLN A 128 -6.10 29.57 -17.92
N PRO A 129 -5.93 30.57 -17.03
CA PRO A 129 -5.14 30.41 -15.81
C PRO A 129 -5.82 29.47 -14.80
N GLU A 130 -5.07 29.10 -13.77
CA GLU A 130 -5.64 28.47 -12.58
C GLU A 130 -6.54 29.45 -11.83
N PRO A 131 -7.78 29.09 -11.47
CA PRO A 131 -8.60 29.88 -10.57
C PRO A 131 -7.91 30.05 -9.23
N ASP A 132 -8.04 31.25 -8.66
CA ASP A 132 -7.70 31.47 -7.26
C ASP A 132 -8.79 30.84 -6.37
N TYR A 133 -8.42 29.82 -5.60
CA TYR A 133 -9.31 29.15 -4.64
C TYR A 133 -9.30 29.82 -3.27
N GLY A 134 -8.60 30.95 -3.12
CA GLY A 134 -8.40 31.68 -1.87
C GLY A 134 -7.39 31.02 -0.94
N ASN A 135 -7.35 31.52 0.31
CA ASN A 135 -6.36 31.10 1.31
C ASN A 135 -6.62 29.69 1.90
N SER A 136 -7.77 29.08 1.60
CA SER A 136 -8.14 27.77 2.13
C SER A 136 -8.98 27.00 1.14
N LEU A 137 -8.57 25.76 0.85
CA LEU A 137 -9.37 24.83 0.07
C LEU A 137 -10.18 23.92 1.02
N ASN A 138 -11.51 23.94 0.87
CA ASN A 138 -12.41 23.06 1.61
C ASN A 138 -13.19 22.15 0.63
N GLN A 139 -13.97 21.22 1.18
CA GLN A 139 -14.73 20.27 0.37
C GLN A 139 -15.72 20.95 -0.58
N GLN A 140 -16.39 22.02 -0.15
CA GLN A 140 -17.35 22.74 -0.98
C GLN A 140 -16.65 23.33 -2.21
N ILE A 141 -15.56 24.08 -2.02
CA ILE A 141 -14.76 24.66 -3.10
C ILE A 141 -14.18 23.58 -4.01
N ALA A 142 -13.72 22.46 -3.43
CA ALA A 142 -13.12 21.40 -4.23
C ALA A 142 -14.13 20.71 -5.17
N LEU A 143 -15.39 20.59 -4.75
CA LEU A 143 -16.43 19.82 -5.45
C LEU A 143 -17.40 20.67 -6.27
N GLU A 144 -17.45 21.99 -6.07
CA GLU A 144 -18.37 22.87 -6.79
C GLU A 144 -18.07 22.94 -8.29
N PRO A 145 -19.09 23.16 -9.15
CA PRO A 145 -18.88 23.37 -10.58
C PRO A 145 -17.86 24.48 -10.85
N GLY A 146 -16.82 24.18 -11.62
CA GLY A 146 -15.72 25.12 -11.90
C GLY A 146 -14.57 25.07 -10.88
N GLY A 147 -14.71 24.29 -9.81
CA GLY A 147 -13.65 24.01 -8.86
C GLY A 147 -12.47 23.21 -9.46
N PRO A 148 -11.45 22.86 -8.65
CA PRO A 148 -10.20 22.26 -9.11
C PRO A 148 -10.36 20.90 -9.79
N LEU A 149 -11.52 20.25 -9.68
CA LEU A 149 -11.81 18.97 -10.35
C LEU A 149 -12.42 19.12 -11.75
N TYR A 150 -12.66 20.33 -12.25
CA TYR A 150 -13.36 20.57 -13.52
C TYR A 150 -12.47 21.01 -14.68
N ALA A 151 -11.15 21.14 -14.49
CA ALA A 151 -10.19 21.37 -15.58
C ALA A 151 -8.77 21.14 -15.06
N GLN A 152 -7.99 20.28 -15.74
CA GLN A 152 -6.64 19.90 -15.32
C GLN A 152 -5.58 20.48 -16.26
N GLY A 153 -4.64 21.24 -15.71
CA GLY A 153 -3.38 21.64 -16.32
C GLY A 153 -2.19 20.78 -15.84
N PRO A 154 -0.97 21.04 -16.34
CA PRO A 154 0.24 20.39 -15.84
C PRO A 154 0.39 20.57 -14.32
N GLY A 155 0.60 19.47 -13.59
CA GLY A 155 0.76 19.46 -12.12
C GLY A 155 -0.54 19.26 -11.32
N ASP A 156 -1.72 19.45 -11.92
CA ASP A 156 -3.00 19.44 -11.19
C ASP A 156 -3.40 18.07 -10.61
N ILE A 157 -2.86 16.99 -11.16
CA ILE A 157 -3.07 15.62 -10.66
C ILE A 157 -2.20 15.32 -9.42
N SER A 158 -0.97 15.83 -9.38
CA SER A 158 0.01 15.53 -8.31
C SER A 158 0.11 16.61 -7.24
N ARG A 159 -0.50 17.79 -7.42
CA ARG A 159 -0.46 18.91 -6.45
C ARG A 159 -1.01 18.55 -5.06
N TRP A 160 -1.75 17.46 -4.96
CA TRP A 160 -2.39 16.98 -3.74
C TRP A 160 -1.49 16.07 -2.89
N MET A 161 -0.36 15.62 -3.43
CA MET A 161 0.56 14.70 -2.77
C MET A 161 1.52 15.46 -1.85
N ALA A 162 2.18 14.79 -0.90
CA ALA A 162 3.17 15.47 -0.07
C ALA A 162 4.36 15.99 -0.88
N LEU A 163 4.94 17.08 -0.37
CA LEU A 163 6.13 17.70 -0.89
C LEU A 163 7.22 17.76 0.21
N PRO A 164 8.31 16.99 0.09
CA PRO A 164 8.57 15.98 -0.94
C PRO A 164 7.84 14.65 -0.63
N TRP A 165 7.55 13.86 -1.68
CA TRP A 165 6.80 12.60 -1.59
C TRP A 165 7.50 11.51 -0.76
N GLN A 166 8.81 11.62 -0.56
CA GLN A 166 9.59 10.77 0.34
C GLN A 166 9.08 10.85 1.80
N GLY A 167 8.54 12.00 2.22
CA GLY A 167 7.92 12.15 3.52
C GLY A 167 6.68 11.26 3.68
N ASP A 168 5.80 11.24 2.67
CA ASP A 168 4.64 10.34 2.64
C ASP A 168 5.08 8.87 2.69
N THR A 169 6.13 8.52 1.95
CA THR A 169 6.68 7.15 1.94
C THR A 169 7.16 6.72 3.32
N ALA A 170 7.86 7.60 4.06
CA ALA A 170 8.34 7.31 5.40
C ALA A 170 7.21 7.09 6.43
N PHE A 171 6.01 7.62 6.17
CA PHE A 171 4.84 7.42 7.03
C PHE A 171 3.79 6.46 6.41
N CYS A 172 4.05 5.87 5.24
CA CYS A 172 3.19 4.84 4.65
C CYS A 172 3.50 3.49 5.31
N ARG A 173 3.03 3.32 6.54
CA ARG A 173 3.44 2.23 7.44
C ARG A 173 2.28 1.39 7.94
N SER A 174 2.62 0.24 8.51
CA SER A 174 1.75 -0.56 9.36
C SER A 174 1.97 -0.24 10.83
N GLY A 175 1.16 -0.85 11.71
CA GLY A 175 1.48 -0.91 13.14
C GLY A 175 1.33 0.40 13.89
N TYR A 176 0.48 1.33 13.42
CA TYR A 176 0.07 2.52 14.20
C TYR A 176 -0.86 2.18 15.39
N ASP A 177 -1.25 0.91 15.51
CA ASP A 177 -1.93 0.29 16.64
C ASP A 177 -1.34 -1.12 16.86
N PRO A 178 -0.19 -1.24 17.56
CA PRO A 178 0.51 -2.50 17.75
C PRO A 178 -0.28 -3.44 18.67
N ASP A 179 -1.22 -2.96 19.48
CA ASP A 179 -2.07 -3.80 20.33
C ASP A 179 -3.06 -4.64 19.52
N TYR A 180 -3.50 -4.13 18.37
CA TYR A 180 -4.26 -4.91 17.39
C TYR A 180 -3.41 -6.04 16.79
N ASP A 181 -2.37 -5.69 16.04
CA ASP A 181 -1.43 -6.60 15.39
C ASP A 181 -0.14 -5.83 15.07
N PRO A 182 1.06 -6.43 15.22
CA PRO A 182 2.29 -5.71 14.91
C PRO A 182 2.41 -5.33 13.42
N TYR A 183 1.81 -6.09 12.51
CA TYR A 183 1.97 -5.92 11.06
C TYR A 183 0.75 -5.26 10.40
N LEU A 184 -0.37 -5.17 11.11
CA LEU A 184 -1.65 -4.72 10.56
C LEU A 184 -2.38 -3.79 11.53
N PRO A 185 -3.24 -2.90 11.04
CA PRO A 185 -3.46 -2.57 9.63
C PRO A 185 -2.25 -1.90 8.98
N THR A 186 -2.28 -1.79 7.65
CA THR A 186 -1.24 -1.16 6.81
C THR A 186 -1.88 -0.16 5.84
N PHE A 187 -1.10 0.75 5.25
CA PHE A 187 -1.56 1.59 4.14
C PHE A 187 -1.42 0.88 2.79
N TRP A 188 -0.26 1.02 2.12
CA TRP A 188 -0.08 0.54 0.74
C TRP A 188 1.13 -0.40 0.57
N PRO A 189 1.11 -1.59 1.20
CA PRO A 189 2.26 -2.51 1.24
C PRO A 189 2.67 -3.04 -0.15
N ALA A 190 1.77 -2.96 -1.13
CA ALA A 190 2.03 -3.39 -2.50
C ALA A 190 3.00 -2.47 -3.27
N ARG A 191 3.14 -1.20 -2.88
CA ARG A 191 4.11 -0.25 -3.49
C ARG A 191 5.11 0.31 -2.48
N VAL A 192 4.74 0.36 -1.21
CA VAL A 192 5.61 0.74 -0.10
C VAL A 192 5.59 -0.39 0.94
N PRO A 193 6.42 -1.44 0.78
CA PRO A 193 6.43 -2.58 1.68
C PRO A 193 6.68 -2.15 3.13
N ASN A 194 6.07 -2.84 4.09
CA ASN A 194 6.35 -2.61 5.51
C ASN A 194 7.20 -3.72 6.11
N GLN A 195 6.90 -4.98 5.79
CA GLN A 195 7.73 -6.12 6.15
C GLN A 195 8.08 -6.95 4.91
N VAL A 196 9.31 -7.45 4.88
CA VAL A 196 9.88 -8.10 3.69
C VAL A 196 10.63 -9.38 4.06
N LEU A 197 10.79 -10.30 3.11
CA LEU A 197 11.74 -11.40 3.22
C LEU A 197 13.10 -10.94 2.69
N THR A 198 14.15 -11.03 3.51
CA THR A 198 15.49 -10.60 3.09
C THR A 198 16.15 -11.60 2.14
N GLU A 199 17.14 -11.14 1.37
CA GLU A 199 17.99 -12.02 0.57
C GLU A 199 18.71 -13.09 1.41
N GLU A 200 19.16 -12.78 2.63
CA GLU A 200 19.82 -13.72 3.55
C GLU A 200 18.86 -14.82 4.04
N ASP A 201 17.63 -14.43 4.41
CA ASP A 201 16.59 -15.39 4.78
C ASP A 201 16.20 -16.25 3.57
N TYR A 202 16.03 -15.66 2.39
CA TYR A 202 15.76 -16.41 1.16
C TYR A 202 16.85 -17.47 0.88
N LEU A 203 18.13 -17.12 0.99
CA LEU A 203 19.24 -18.07 0.80
C LEU A 203 19.18 -19.22 1.82
N THR A 204 18.74 -18.93 3.04
CA THR A 204 18.48 -19.95 4.06
C THR A 204 17.32 -20.85 3.64
N VAL A 205 16.19 -20.28 3.19
CA VAL A 205 14.99 -21.02 2.76
C VAL A 205 15.31 -22.02 1.64
N ILE A 206 16.07 -21.60 0.62
CA ILE A 206 16.36 -22.46 -0.54
C ILE A 206 17.50 -23.46 -0.29
N ASN A 207 18.27 -23.32 0.80
CA ASN A 207 19.37 -24.22 1.10
C ASN A 207 18.87 -25.55 1.69
N THR A 208 18.78 -26.58 0.84
CA THR A 208 18.29 -27.91 1.23
C THR A 208 19.22 -28.68 2.16
N ALA A 209 20.46 -28.23 2.37
CA ALA A 209 21.37 -28.83 3.35
C ALA A 209 21.08 -28.39 4.80
N LEU A 210 20.27 -27.34 5.00
CA LEU A 210 19.89 -26.86 6.33
C LEU A 210 18.67 -27.60 6.90
N PRO A 211 18.55 -27.72 8.23
CA PRO A 211 17.37 -28.29 8.86
C PRO A 211 16.07 -27.59 8.44
N ARG A 212 15.01 -28.36 8.18
CA ARG A 212 13.69 -27.86 7.76
C ARG A 212 13.17 -26.75 8.67
N ALA A 213 13.27 -26.92 9.99
CA ALA A 213 12.81 -25.94 10.97
C ALA A 213 13.51 -24.58 10.84
N ALA A 214 14.83 -24.57 10.57
CA ALA A 214 15.58 -23.33 10.36
C ALA A 214 15.14 -22.61 9.07
N ARG A 215 14.85 -23.39 8.03
CA ARG A 215 14.33 -22.85 6.75
C ARG A 215 12.94 -22.26 6.90
N ILE A 216 12.05 -22.91 7.67
CA ILE A 216 10.72 -22.40 8.00
C ILE A 216 10.84 -21.13 8.84
N ALA A 217 11.73 -21.10 9.84
CA ALA A 217 11.96 -19.91 10.66
C ALA A 217 12.45 -18.73 9.80
N ALA A 218 13.42 -18.93 8.90
CA ALA A 218 13.86 -17.92 7.95
C ALA A 218 12.73 -17.48 7.01
N PHE A 219 11.91 -18.42 6.53
CA PHE A 219 10.74 -18.07 5.72
C PHE A 219 9.70 -17.28 6.50
N ASN A 220 9.60 -17.39 7.82
CA ASN A 220 8.66 -16.61 8.62
C ASN A 220 9.27 -15.30 9.17
N HIS A 221 10.58 -15.12 9.06
CA HIS A 221 11.24 -13.90 9.48
C HIS A 221 10.95 -12.76 8.48
N ARG A 222 10.37 -11.67 9.01
CA ARG A 222 9.83 -10.55 8.22
C ARG A 222 10.24 -9.21 8.81
N PRO A 223 11.52 -8.81 8.69
CA PRO A 223 11.99 -7.53 9.23
C PRO A 223 11.35 -6.34 8.49
N ASP A 224 11.31 -5.21 9.18
CA ASP A 224 10.80 -3.94 8.66
C ASP A 224 11.62 -3.45 7.44
N TRP A 225 10.93 -2.96 6.40
CA TRP A 225 11.56 -2.50 5.16
C TRP A 225 12.40 -1.22 5.37
N LEU A 226 12.01 -0.38 6.33
CA LEU A 226 12.70 0.86 6.69
C LEU A 226 13.82 0.66 7.71
N ARG A 227 14.05 -0.57 8.21
CA ARG A 227 14.98 -0.90 9.32
C ARG A 227 16.36 -0.22 9.27
N ALA A 228 16.88 0.06 8.08
CA ALA A 228 18.18 0.73 7.92
C ALA A 228 18.15 2.25 8.24
N ILE A 229 16.98 2.88 8.13
CA ILE A 229 16.81 4.32 8.32
C ILE A 229 15.94 4.68 9.53
N MET A 230 15.30 3.70 10.16
CA MET A 230 14.31 3.91 11.22
C MET A 230 14.84 4.51 12.51
N LYS A 231 16.15 4.68 12.71
CA LYS A 231 16.67 5.13 14.00
C LYS A 231 16.41 6.63 14.28
N GLY A 232 15.85 6.99 15.43
CA GLY A 232 15.65 8.37 15.90
C GLY A 232 14.29 8.97 15.56
N PRO A 233 14.08 10.28 15.80
CA PRO A 233 12.75 10.90 15.71
C PRO A 233 12.25 11.00 14.26
N ALA A 234 10.95 11.23 14.08
CA ALA A 234 10.29 11.20 12.78
C ALA A 234 10.94 12.13 11.72
N PRO A 235 11.34 13.38 12.04
CA PRO A 235 12.06 14.24 11.10
C PRO A 235 13.36 13.63 10.60
N THR A 236 14.09 12.91 11.46
CA THR A 236 15.35 12.26 11.08
C THR A 236 15.11 11.12 10.09
N VAL A 237 14.08 10.31 10.34
CA VAL A 237 13.69 9.23 9.42
C VAL A 237 13.27 9.78 8.06
N MET A 238 12.49 10.87 8.03
CA MET A 238 12.11 11.55 6.78
C MET A 238 13.31 12.07 6.00
N MET A 239 14.25 12.75 6.67
CA MET A 239 15.46 13.25 6.02
C MET A 239 16.33 12.12 5.46
N ARG A 240 16.39 10.97 6.14
CA ARG A 240 17.08 9.79 5.61
C ARG A 240 16.33 9.18 4.43
N MET A 241 15.00 9.12 4.46
CA MET A 241 14.21 8.67 3.30
C MET A 241 14.49 9.56 2.09
N ILE A 242 14.53 10.88 2.26
CA ILE A 242 14.93 11.82 1.19
C ILE A 242 16.33 11.50 0.66
N ALA A 243 17.30 11.32 1.55
CA ALA A 243 18.70 11.12 1.17
C ALA A 243 18.99 9.72 0.58
N GLN A 244 18.20 8.70 0.96
CA GLN A 244 18.52 7.29 0.71
C GLN A 244 17.47 6.55 -0.11
N PHE A 245 16.38 7.20 -0.55
CA PHE A 245 15.28 6.52 -1.26
C PHE A 245 15.78 5.61 -2.39
N GLY A 246 16.72 6.09 -3.22
CA GLY A 246 17.26 5.32 -4.35
C GLY A 246 18.07 4.07 -3.97
N ALA A 247 18.42 3.91 -2.69
CA ALA A 247 19.10 2.73 -2.16
C ALA A 247 18.17 1.77 -1.39
N MET A 248 16.89 2.15 -1.19
CA MET A 248 15.91 1.32 -0.50
C MET A 248 15.67 -0.01 -1.23
N GLY A 249 15.24 -1.03 -0.48
CA GLY A 249 15.08 -2.38 -1.00
C GLY A 249 13.95 -2.47 -2.04
N ILE A 250 14.19 -3.22 -3.11
CA ILE A 250 13.17 -3.54 -4.13
C ILE A 250 12.75 -4.98 -3.93
N VAL A 251 11.44 -5.24 -3.90
CA VAL A 251 10.92 -6.61 -3.80
C VAL A 251 10.79 -7.21 -5.20
N GLU A 252 11.45 -8.33 -5.43
CA GLU A 252 11.46 -9.04 -6.70
C GLU A 252 11.02 -10.50 -6.55
N ALA A 253 10.41 -11.05 -7.60
CA ALA A 253 10.04 -12.45 -7.66
C ALA A 253 11.29 -13.31 -7.90
N ARG A 254 11.56 -14.25 -6.99
CA ARG A 254 12.63 -15.25 -7.10
C ARG A 254 12.04 -16.66 -7.13
N LYS A 255 12.81 -17.59 -7.68
CA LYS A 255 12.44 -19.01 -7.73
C LYS A 255 12.37 -19.57 -6.30
N GLY A 256 11.23 -20.11 -5.91
CA GLY A 256 11.05 -20.82 -4.66
C GLY A 256 11.19 -22.34 -4.85
N ILE A 257 10.42 -23.10 -4.08
CA ILE A 257 10.47 -24.56 -4.08
C ILE A 257 9.13 -25.07 -4.57
N ALA A 258 9.13 -25.69 -5.75
CA ALA A 258 7.90 -26.21 -6.33
C ALA A 258 7.40 -27.43 -5.55
N ASN A 259 6.07 -27.55 -5.43
CA ASN A 259 5.38 -28.68 -4.79
C ASN A 259 5.79 -28.94 -3.33
N ASP A 260 6.22 -27.90 -2.62
CA ASP A 260 6.55 -27.95 -1.20
C ASP A 260 5.36 -27.46 -0.37
N PRO A 261 5.00 -28.13 0.75
CA PRO A 261 3.83 -27.75 1.54
C PRO A 261 4.00 -26.44 2.33
N ASP A 262 5.25 -26.03 2.63
CA ASP A 262 5.54 -24.85 3.45
C ASP A 262 6.11 -23.69 2.61
N PHE A 263 6.73 -23.99 1.47
CA PHE A 263 7.39 -22.98 0.62
C PHE A 263 6.72 -22.86 -0.75
N PRO A 264 6.40 -21.63 -1.20
CA PRO A 264 5.79 -21.44 -2.51
C PRO A 264 6.82 -21.61 -3.65
N ALA A 265 6.33 -21.90 -4.85
CA ALA A 265 7.15 -22.01 -6.06
C ALA A 265 7.80 -20.68 -6.51
N VAL A 266 7.22 -19.56 -6.07
CA VAL A 266 7.74 -18.20 -6.28
C VAL A 266 7.76 -17.50 -4.93
N ILE A 267 8.89 -16.90 -4.58
CA ILE A 267 9.09 -16.17 -3.33
C ILE A 267 9.42 -14.72 -3.69
N PHE A 268 8.75 -13.76 -3.06
CA PHE A 268 9.06 -12.34 -3.21
C PHE A 268 10.12 -11.94 -2.18
N VAL A 269 11.26 -11.46 -2.66
CA VAL A 269 12.48 -11.23 -1.87
C VAL A 269 12.92 -9.78 -2.03
N GLU A 270 13.28 -9.14 -0.92
CA GLU A 270 13.92 -7.83 -0.96
C GLU A 270 15.36 -7.95 -1.47
N SER A 271 15.66 -7.17 -2.50
CA SER A 271 16.99 -6.95 -3.05
C SER A 271 17.47 -5.55 -2.70
N LEU A 272 18.68 -5.47 -2.15
CA LEU A 272 19.36 -4.22 -1.82
C LEU A 272 20.62 -4.09 -2.66
N ALA A 273 20.82 -2.92 -3.27
CA ALA A 273 22.06 -2.58 -3.96
C ALA A 273 23.23 -2.49 -2.98
N ALA A 274 24.44 -2.80 -3.46
CA ALA A 274 25.66 -2.68 -2.66
C ALA A 274 25.86 -1.24 -2.20
N SER A 275 25.65 -1.00 -0.91
CA SER A 275 25.64 0.34 -0.30
C SER A 275 25.83 0.24 1.22
N PRO A 276 26.22 1.35 1.90
CA PRO A 276 26.18 1.41 3.36
C PRO A 276 24.79 1.09 3.94
N LEU A 277 23.72 1.43 3.21
CA LEU A 277 22.35 1.11 3.59
C LEU A 277 22.14 -0.41 3.69
N LYS A 278 22.63 -1.19 2.72
CA LYS A 278 22.57 -2.66 2.76
C LYS A 278 23.26 -3.22 3.99
N ALA A 279 24.46 -2.74 4.31
CA ALA A 279 25.20 -3.19 5.48
C ALA A 279 24.44 -2.91 6.79
N ALA A 280 23.89 -1.69 6.93
CA ALA A 280 23.05 -1.32 8.08
C ALA A 280 21.78 -2.19 8.16
N ALA A 281 21.09 -2.39 7.04
CA ALA A 281 19.88 -3.22 6.96
C ALA A 281 20.15 -4.67 7.39
N MET A 282 21.25 -5.27 6.91
CA MET A 282 21.66 -6.62 7.26
C MET A 282 22.02 -6.74 8.74
N GLN A 283 22.72 -5.74 9.29
CA GLN A 283 23.06 -5.71 10.71
C GLN A 283 21.82 -5.70 11.59
N VAL A 284 20.82 -4.86 11.25
CA VAL A 284 19.55 -4.79 12.00
C VAL A 284 18.77 -6.10 11.85
N SER A 285 18.67 -6.67 10.65
CA SER A 285 17.99 -7.96 10.43
C SER A 285 18.58 -9.09 11.28
N ARG A 286 19.91 -9.20 11.35
CA ARG A 286 20.57 -10.24 12.16
C ARG A 286 20.33 -10.06 13.66
N PHE A 287 20.31 -8.82 14.13
CA PHE A 287 19.98 -8.52 15.52
C PHE A 287 18.54 -8.93 15.86
N LEU A 288 17.58 -8.66 14.96
CA LEU A 288 16.17 -9.01 15.15
C LEU A 288 15.89 -10.51 15.02
N ALA A 289 16.69 -11.25 14.23
CA ALA A 289 16.54 -12.70 14.06
C ALA A 289 16.96 -13.51 15.31
N ALA A 290 17.84 -12.96 16.15
CA ALA A 290 18.32 -13.60 17.37
C ALA A 290 18.38 -12.57 18.52
N PRO A 291 17.21 -12.08 18.97
CA PRO A 291 17.18 -10.99 19.93
C PRO A 291 17.62 -11.51 21.30
N GLN A 292 18.38 -10.69 22.04
CA GLN A 292 18.87 -11.04 23.39
C GLN A 292 17.72 -11.14 24.41
N ARG A 293 16.55 -10.59 24.09
CA ARG A 293 15.31 -10.65 24.85
C ARG A 293 14.12 -10.77 23.90
N PRO A 294 12.93 -11.21 24.35
CA PRO A 294 11.72 -11.08 23.57
C PRO A 294 11.49 -9.62 23.14
N LEU A 295 11.14 -9.43 21.86
CA LEU A 295 10.77 -8.13 21.30
C LEU A 295 9.37 -7.72 21.79
N SER A 296 9.16 -6.43 22.01
CA SER A 296 7.83 -5.88 22.29
C SER A 296 6.97 -5.90 21.02
N ARG A 297 5.65 -5.71 21.17
CA ARG A 297 4.74 -5.59 20.01
C ARG A 297 5.12 -4.41 19.12
N THR A 298 5.55 -3.31 19.73
CA THR A 298 6.03 -2.09 19.04
C THR A 298 7.32 -2.37 18.24
N GLU A 299 8.25 -3.14 18.79
CA GLU A 299 9.47 -3.54 18.06
C GLU A 299 9.17 -4.51 16.92
N LEU A 300 8.27 -5.47 17.14
CA LEU A 300 7.79 -6.38 16.09
C LEU A 300 7.11 -5.63 14.94
N ALA A 301 6.43 -4.52 15.25
CA ALA A 301 5.80 -3.65 14.27
C ALA A 301 6.79 -2.80 13.45
N GLY A 302 8.08 -2.85 13.77
CA GLY A 302 9.13 -2.12 13.07
C GLY A 302 9.44 -0.73 13.64
N TRP A 303 8.95 -0.41 14.83
CA TRP A 303 9.32 0.81 15.56
C TRP A 303 10.58 0.58 16.39
N GLU A 304 11.45 1.59 16.50
CA GLU A 304 12.66 1.50 17.33
C GLU A 304 12.31 1.43 18.82
N SER A 305 11.29 2.18 19.25
CA SER A 305 10.88 2.29 20.65
C SER A 305 9.43 2.76 20.76
N GLU A 306 8.86 2.62 21.95
CA GLU A 306 7.53 3.17 22.28
C GLU A 306 7.49 4.70 22.13
N GLU A 307 8.58 5.38 22.50
CA GLU A 307 8.69 6.83 22.38
C GLU A 307 8.64 7.28 20.91
N GLN A 308 9.38 6.59 20.03
CA GLN A 308 9.34 6.87 18.60
C GLN A 308 7.95 6.59 18.02
N TYR A 309 7.37 5.45 18.36
CA TYR A 309 6.02 5.09 17.92
C TYR A 309 5.02 6.18 18.28
N GLU A 310 5.00 6.63 19.53
CA GLU A 310 4.11 7.71 19.98
C GLU A 310 4.40 9.06 19.31
N GLU A 311 5.66 9.37 18.98
CA GLU A 311 5.99 10.55 18.19
C GLU A 311 5.36 10.50 16.78
N PHE A 312 5.55 9.40 16.07
CA PHE A 312 4.97 9.20 14.73
C PHE A 312 3.44 9.23 14.77
N ARG A 313 2.85 8.60 15.79
CA ARG A 313 1.41 8.66 16.01
C ARG A 313 0.92 10.07 16.25
N ARG A 314 1.54 10.88 17.11
CA ARG A 314 1.11 12.27 17.35
C ARG A 314 1.11 13.11 16.08
N ILE A 315 2.03 12.84 15.15
CA ILE A 315 2.09 13.53 13.87
C ILE A 315 0.95 13.06 12.93
N ARG A 316 0.71 11.74 12.90
CA ARG A 316 -0.22 11.08 11.97
C ARG A 316 -1.69 11.13 12.43
N VAL A 317 -1.91 10.79 13.69
CA VAL A 317 -3.21 10.76 14.40
C VAL A 317 -3.31 12.05 15.19
N ARG A 318 -3.99 13.04 14.60
CA ARG A 318 -4.21 14.32 15.26
C ARG A 318 -5.50 14.21 16.08
N PRO A 319 -5.46 14.28 17.42
CA PRO A 319 -6.69 14.35 18.20
C PRO A 319 -7.45 15.63 17.79
N ARG A 320 -8.68 15.46 17.31
CA ARG A 320 -9.63 16.53 17.04
C ARG A 320 -10.83 16.37 17.97
#